data_AF-A0AAV5ZQZ4-F1
#
_entry.id   AF-A0AAV5ZQZ4-F1
#
_cell.length_a   1.000
_cell.length_b   1.000
_cell.length_c   1.000
_cell.angle_alpha   90.00
_cell.angle_beta   90.00
_cell.angle_gamma   90.00
#
_symmetry.space_group_name_H-M   'P 1'
#
loop_
_entity.id
_entity.type
_entity.pdbx_description
1 polymer ?
#
loop_
_entity_poly.entity_id
_entity_poly.type
_entity_poly.pdbx_seq_one_letter_code
_entity_poly.pdbx_strand_id
1 'polypeptide(L)'
;DPAQGATSGIHFASVLDRLGIAEAVKGKTQLVPGGYPAEKVAAGEAEMVVHQISEIVPVKGVVLVGPLPPDLQKVTVYSAGLAARSAKPETARAFIAFLTRPAFKPKFAAAGLDYRP
;
A
#
# COMPACT_ATOMS: atom_id res chain seq x y z
N ASP A 1 8.88 -8.21 -3.65
CA ASP A 1 9.10 -9.52 -4.29
C ASP A 1 8.00 -10.49 -3.85
N PRO A 2 7.17 -11.03 -4.78
CA PRO A 2 6.15 -12.02 -4.46
C PRO A 2 6.70 -13.26 -3.72
N ALA A 3 7.94 -13.67 -4.04
CA ALA A 3 8.57 -14.84 -3.42
C ALA A 3 8.93 -14.63 -1.94
N GLN A 4 8.93 -13.37 -1.46
CA GLN A 4 9.28 -13.00 -0.09
C GLN A 4 8.04 -12.62 0.75
N GLY A 5 6.83 -12.94 0.28
CA GLY A 5 5.60 -12.67 1.02
C GLY A 5 5.08 -11.22 0.89
N ALA A 6 5.63 -10.42 -0.03
CA ALA A 6 5.15 -9.06 -0.27
C ALA A 6 3.73 -9.09 -0.87
N THR A 7 2.72 -8.77 -0.04
CA THR A 7 1.29 -8.90 -0.38
C THR A 7 0.89 -8.13 -1.64
N SER A 8 1.47 -6.96 -1.89
CA SER A 8 1.25 -6.17 -3.09
C SER A 8 1.84 -6.82 -4.35
N GLY A 9 3.04 -7.41 -4.22
CA GLY A 9 3.73 -8.06 -5.33
C GLY A 9 2.98 -9.33 -5.74
N ILE A 10 2.55 -10.13 -4.76
CA ILE A 10 1.72 -11.31 -4.98
C ILE A 10 0.43 -10.93 -5.72
N HIS A 11 -0.25 -9.86 -5.28
CA HIS A 11 -1.46 -9.39 -5.94
C HIS A 11 -1.19 -8.94 -7.38
N PHE A 12 -0.16 -8.12 -7.60
CA PHE A 12 0.10 -7.59 -8.93
C PHE A 12 0.59 -8.66 -9.91
N ALA A 13 1.35 -9.66 -9.45
CA ALA A 13 1.66 -10.83 -10.27
C ALA A 13 0.39 -11.54 -10.78
N SER A 14 -0.60 -11.76 -9.91
CA SER A 14 -1.89 -12.33 -10.31
C SER A 14 -2.66 -11.42 -11.29
N VAL A 15 -2.54 -10.10 -11.17
CA VAL A 15 -3.13 -9.16 -12.15
C VAL A 15 -2.48 -9.31 -13.52
N LEU A 16 -1.15 -9.42 -13.59
CA LEU A 16 -0.43 -9.64 -14.85
C LEU A 16 -0.84 -10.95 -15.53
N ASP A 17 -1.05 -12.01 -14.75
CA ASP A 17 -1.56 -13.30 -15.24
C ASP A 17 -2.99 -13.16 -15.80
N ARG A 18 -3.90 -12.51 -15.05
CA ARG A 18 -5.29 -12.25 -15.49
C ARG A 18 -5.39 -11.44 -16.78
N LEU A 19 -4.44 -10.52 -16.98
CA LEU A 19 -4.34 -9.72 -18.20
C LEU A 19 -3.65 -10.47 -19.35
N GLY A 20 -3.05 -11.64 -19.12
CA GLY A 20 -2.36 -12.43 -20.14
C GLY A 20 -1.01 -11.83 -20.59
N ILE A 21 -0.42 -10.92 -19.81
CA ILE A 21 0.80 -10.19 -20.19
C ILE A 21 2.02 -10.54 -19.33
N ALA A 22 1.88 -11.47 -18.37
CA ALA A 22 2.95 -11.85 -17.44
C ALA A 22 4.28 -12.18 -18.14
N GLU A 23 4.27 -13.06 -19.15
CA GLU A 23 5.50 -13.42 -19.88
C GLU A 23 6.08 -12.24 -20.68
N ALA A 24 5.25 -11.35 -21.21
CA ALA A 24 5.70 -10.17 -21.96
C ALA A 24 6.43 -9.14 -21.09
N VAL A 25 6.10 -9.04 -19.80
CA VAL A 25 6.70 -8.08 -18.87
C VAL A 25 7.77 -8.69 -17.95
N LYS A 26 7.86 -10.02 -17.89
CA LYS A 26 8.77 -10.76 -16.99
C LYS A 26 10.22 -10.28 -17.08
N GLY A 27 10.76 -10.17 -18.30
CA GLY A 27 12.14 -9.70 -18.52
C GLY A 27 12.38 -8.21 -18.23
N LYS A 28 11.31 -7.44 -18.02
CA LYS A 28 11.36 -6.00 -17.70
C LYS A 28 11.05 -5.71 -16.23
N THR A 29 10.63 -6.72 -15.47
CA THR A 29 10.13 -6.54 -14.11
C THR A 29 11.29 -6.55 -13.13
N GLN A 30 11.44 -5.47 -12.36
CA GLN A 30 12.37 -5.41 -11.23
C GLN A 30 11.63 -5.75 -9.94
N LEU A 31 12.05 -6.82 -9.27
CA LEU A 31 11.50 -7.21 -7.96
C LEU A 31 12.32 -6.58 -6.84
N VAL A 32 11.66 -5.81 -5.97
CA VAL A 32 12.31 -5.17 -4.81
C VAL A 32 12.02 -5.97 -3.53
N PRO A 33 13.04 -6.34 -2.75
CA PRO A 33 12.87 -7.00 -1.46
C PRO A 33 12.65 -5.98 -0.33
N GLY A 34 11.40 -5.87 0.15
CA GLY A 34 11.03 -4.90 1.18
C GLY A 34 11.21 -3.43 0.76
N GLY A 35 11.10 -2.52 1.72
CA GLY A 35 11.26 -1.07 1.50
C GLY A 35 10.19 -0.46 0.60
N TYR A 36 10.50 0.71 0.01
CA TYR A 36 9.61 1.45 -0.91
C TYR A 36 10.06 1.26 -2.36
N PRO A 37 9.40 0.39 -3.16
CA PRO A 37 9.78 0.17 -4.57
C PRO A 37 9.72 1.43 -5.44
N ALA A 38 8.93 2.44 -5.05
CA ALA A 38 8.87 3.72 -5.75
C ALA A 38 10.19 4.51 -5.71
N GLU A 39 11.10 4.21 -4.78
CA GLU A 39 12.45 4.79 -4.77
C GLU A 39 13.24 4.45 -6.03
N LYS A 40 12.97 3.28 -6.66
CA LYS A 40 13.58 2.91 -7.95
C LYS A 40 13.15 3.84 -9.08
N VAL A 41 11.91 4.32 -9.04
CA VAL A 41 11.43 5.32 -9.99
C VAL A 41 12.05 6.68 -9.71
N ALA A 42 12.10 7.09 -8.44
CA ALA A 42 12.76 8.34 -8.04
C ALA A 42 14.25 8.39 -8.43
N ALA A 43 14.94 7.24 -8.40
CA ALA A 43 16.33 7.08 -8.79
C ALA A 43 16.54 6.97 -10.33
N GLY A 44 15.47 6.90 -11.13
CA GLY A 44 15.55 6.70 -12.58
C GLY A 44 15.95 5.27 -12.98
N GLU A 45 15.92 4.30 -12.05
CA GLU A 45 16.22 2.89 -12.32
C GLU A 45 15.02 2.14 -12.94
N ALA A 46 13.81 2.65 -12.72
CA ALA A 46 12.57 2.13 -13.30
C ALA A 46 11.69 3.29 -13.79
N GLU A 47 10.96 3.09 -14.89
CA GLU A 47 10.07 4.12 -15.42
C GLU A 47 8.75 4.22 -14.64
N MET A 48 8.27 3.09 -14.09
CA MET A 48 7.04 3.03 -13.32
C MET A 48 7.08 1.94 -12.26
N VAL A 49 6.18 2.06 -11.28
CA VAL A 49 6.01 1.09 -10.19
C VAL A 49 4.52 0.82 -9.98
N VAL A 50 4.19 -0.42 -9.64
CA VAL A 50 2.85 -0.77 -9.11
C VAL A 50 2.99 -1.27 -7.69
N HIS A 51 2.39 -0.55 -6.76
CA HIS A 51 2.47 -0.83 -5.33
C HIS A 51 1.26 -0.26 -4.58
N GLN A 52 1.22 -0.42 -3.25
CA GLN A 52 0.15 0.19 -2.43
C GLN A 52 0.27 1.71 -2.47
N ILE A 53 -0.86 2.42 -2.58
CA ILE A 53 -0.88 3.89 -2.66
C ILE A 53 -0.21 4.52 -1.45
N SER A 54 -0.44 3.98 -0.25
CA SER A 54 0.18 4.44 0.99
C SER A 54 1.71 4.29 1.04
N GLU A 55 2.28 3.47 0.16
CA GLU A 55 3.73 3.24 0.03
C GLU A 55 4.33 4.04 -1.15
N ILE A 56 3.50 4.66 -1.99
CA ILE A 56 3.96 5.52 -3.10
C ILE A 56 3.94 6.99 -2.67
N VAL A 57 2.84 7.43 -2.05
CA VAL A 57 2.63 8.82 -1.64
C VAL A 57 3.76 9.40 -0.77
N PRO A 58 4.38 8.65 0.16
CA PRO A 58 5.47 9.18 0.98
C PRO A 58 6.79 9.39 0.22
N VAL A 59 6.96 8.80 -0.97
CA VAL A 59 8.22 8.84 -1.72
C VAL A 59 8.32 10.13 -2.52
N LYS A 60 9.41 10.87 -2.33
CA LYS A 60 9.68 12.11 -3.07
C LYS A 60 10.22 11.78 -4.47
N GLY A 61 9.91 12.64 -5.45
CA GLY A 61 10.41 12.49 -6.82
C GLY A 61 9.61 11.51 -7.69
N VAL A 62 8.47 11.01 -7.19
CA VAL A 62 7.51 10.21 -7.96
C VAL A 62 6.14 10.88 -7.98
N VAL A 63 5.34 10.55 -8.97
CA VAL A 63 3.95 11.01 -9.10
C VAL A 63 3.04 9.79 -9.09
N LEU A 64 2.03 9.81 -8.22
CA LEU A 64 0.96 8.82 -8.25
C LEU A 64 0.08 9.07 -9.48
N VAL A 65 0.07 8.12 -10.42
CA VAL A 65 -0.76 8.21 -11.63
C VAL A 65 -2.23 7.86 -11.38
N GLY A 66 -2.51 7.03 -10.37
CA GLY A 66 -3.87 6.63 -9.99
C GLY A 66 -3.95 5.17 -9.52
N PRO A 67 -5.13 4.73 -9.04
CA PRO A 67 -5.37 3.33 -8.70
C PRO A 67 -5.52 2.45 -9.95
N LEU A 68 -5.34 1.14 -9.78
CA LEU A 68 -5.77 0.17 -10.79
C LEU A 68 -7.30 0.23 -10.99
N PRO A 69 -7.83 -0.21 -12.15
CA PRO A 69 -9.27 -0.36 -12.33
C PRO A 69 -9.91 -1.20 -11.21
N PRO A 70 -11.17 -0.93 -10.80
CA PRO A 70 -11.80 -1.58 -9.66
C PRO A 70 -11.71 -3.11 -9.67
N ASP A 71 -11.90 -3.76 -10.83
CA ASP A 71 -11.88 -5.22 -10.97
C ASP A 71 -10.48 -5.85 -10.83
N LEU A 72 -9.42 -5.02 -10.90
CA LEU A 72 -8.01 -5.40 -10.76
C LEU A 72 -7.42 -4.90 -9.44
N GLN A 73 -8.10 -3.99 -8.75
CA GLN A 73 -7.64 -3.39 -7.52
C GLN A 73 -7.83 -4.34 -6.33
N LYS A 74 -6.90 -4.31 -5.38
CA LYS A 74 -7.06 -4.93 -4.06
C LYS A 74 -7.19 -3.84 -3.02
N VAL A 75 -8.36 -3.76 -2.40
CA VAL A 75 -8.60 -2.87 -1.27
C VAL A 75 -8.12 -3.56 0.00
N THR A 76 -7.11 -2.99 0.64
CA THR A 76 -6.65 -3.42 1.97
C THR A 76 -7.34 -2.58 3.02
N VAL A 77 -8.18 -3.22 3.85
CA VAL A 77 -8.86 -2.55 4.96
C VAL A 77 -8.00 -2.68 6.21
N TYR A 78 -7.67 -1.54 6.83
CA TYR A 78 -7.01 -1.48 8.13
C TYR A 78 -8.04 -1.12 9.20
N SER A 79 -8.08 -1.90 10.27
CA SER A 79 -8.96 -1.68 11.41
C SER A 79 -8.15 -1.61 12.70
N ALA A 80 -8.53 -0.70 13.59
CA ALA A 80 -7.95 -0.64 14.93
C ALA A 80 -8.75 -1.54 15.89
N GLY A 81 -8.08 -2.52 16.50
CA GLY A 81 -8.68 -3.42 17.48
C GLY A 81 -8.05 -3.27 18.87
N LEU A 82 -8.86 -3.44 19.91
CA LEU A 82 -8.38 -3.57 21.29
C LEU A 82 -8.24 -5.05 21.62
N ALA A 83 -7.05 -5.47 22.06
CA ALA A 83 -6.81 -6.86 22.46
C ALA A 83 -7.65 -7.21 23.70
N ALA A 84 -8.41 -8.31 23.65
CA ALA A 84 -9.34 -8.71 24.70
C ALA A 84 -8.70 -8.85 26.10
N ARG A 85 -7.41 -9.20 26.15
CA ARG A 85 -6.62 -9.35 27.39
C ARG A 85 -5.60 -8.22 27.58
N SER A 86 -5.88 -7.03 27.07
CA SER A 86 -5.00 -5.87 27.27
C SER A 86 -4.85 -5.55 28.75
N ALA A 87 -3.62 -5.40 29.22
CA ALA A 87 -3.34 -4.90 30.57
C ALA A 87 -3.62 -3.38 30.73
N LYS A 88 -3.86 -2.68 29.61
CA LYS A 88 -4.13 -1.23 29.56
C LYS A 88 -5.31 -0.91 28.63
N PRO A 89 -6.52 -1.42 28.91
CA PRO A 89 -7.66 -1.29 28.00
C PRO A 89 -8.08 0.18 27.81
N GLU A 90 -8.08 0.97 28.86
CA GLU A 90 -8.47 2.39 28.78
C GLU A 90 -7.47 3.23 27.99
N THR A 91 -6.16 2.99 28.16
CA THR A 91 -5.13 3.65 27.35
C THR A 91 -5.25 3.28 25.87
N ALA A 92 -5.49 2.01 25.56
CA ALA A 92 -5.70 1.56 24.18
C ALA A 92 -6.95 2.21 23.57
N ARG A 93 -8.07 2.26 24.33
CA ARG A 93 -9.31 2.93 23.91
C ARG A 93 -9.08 4.42 23.67
N ALA A 94 -8.38 5.10 24.56
CA ALA A 94 -8.04 6.52 24.41
C ALA A 94 -7.16 6.78 23.18
N PHE A 95 -6.22 5.88 22.86
CA PHE A 95 -5.38 5.99 21.68
C PHE A 95 -6.18 5.80 20.38
N ILE A 96 -7.07 4.80 20.32
CA ILE A 96 -7.98 4.61 19.17
C ILE A 96 -8.90 5.83 19.01
N ALA A 97 -9.46 6.34 20.11
CA ALA A 97 -10.29 7.54 20.11
C ALA A 97 -9.51 8.79 19.65
N PHE A 98 -8.21 8.88 19.97
CA PHE A 98 -7.33 9.95 19.52
C PHE A 98 -7.09 9.89 18.01
N LEU A 99 -6.75 8.71 17.47
CA LEU A 99 -6.50 8.50 16.03
C LEU A 99 -7.75 8.68 15.17
N THR A 100 -8.94 8.50 15.74
CA THR A 100 -10.22 8.63 15.02
C THR A 100 -10.84 10.03 15.08
N ARG A 101 -10.16 11.00 15.70
CA ARG A 101 -10.64 12.40 15.71
C ARG A 101 -10.71 12.96 14.28
N PRO A 102 -11.66 13.88 13.99
CA PRO A 102 -11.80 14.48 12.65
C PRO A 102 -10.51 15.07 12.07
N ALA A 103 -9.64 15.62 12.92
CA ALA A 103 -8.34 16.18 12.53
C ALA A 103 -7.35 15.17 11.94
N PHE A 104 -7.54 13.86 12.14
CA PHE A 104 -6.70 12.81 11.56
C PHE A 104 -7.17 12.35 10.18
N LYS A 105 -8.44 12.56 9.81
CA LYS A 105 -8.96 12.23 8.48
C LYS A 105 -8.09 12.80 7.34
N PRO A 106 -7.75 14.12 7.32
CA PRO A 106 -6.89 14.65 6.27
C PRO A 106 -5.45 14.11 6.34
N LYS A 107 -4.98 13.69 7.53
CA LYS A 107 -3.64 13.09 7.68
C LYS A 107 -3.58 11.69 7.06
N PHE A 108 -4.63 10.88 7.23
CA PHE A 108 -4.74 9.60 6.55
C PHE A 108 -4.83 9.76 5.04
N ALA A 109 -5.65 10.70 4.55
CA ALA A 109 -5.75 11.00 3.13
C ALA A 109 -4.38 11.43 2.55
N ALA A 110 -3.66 12.32 3.24
CA ALA A 110 -2.31 12.74 2.84
C ALA A 110 -1.27 11.60 2.88
N ALA A 111 -1.55 10.52 3.63
CA ALA A 111 -0.74 9.31 3.66
C ALA A 111 -1.23 8.23 2.67
N GLY A 112 -2.16 8.56 1.76
CA GLY A 112 -2.66 7.63 0.75
C GLY A 112 -3.65 6.59 1.27
N LEU A 113 -4.34 6.90 2.38
CA LEU A 113 -5.34 6.03 3.01
C LEU A 113 -6.72 6.68 2.97
N ASP A 114 -7.72 5.93 2.50
CA ASP A 114 -9.11 6.30 2.61
C ASP A 114 -9.57 6.15 4.07
N TYR A 115 -10.10 7.22 4.65
CA TYR A 115 -10.72 7.16 5.96
C TYR A 115 -12.21 6.78 5.82
N ARG A 116 -12.60 5.65 6.41
CA ARG A 116 -14.01 5.27 6.56
C ARG A 116 -14.39 5.26 8.05
N PRO A 117 -15.48 5.95 8.45
CA PRO A 117 -15.96 5.99 9.83
C PRO A 117 -16.53 4.64 10.29
#